data_AF-A0A940X267-F1
#
_entry.id   AF-A0A940X267-F1
#
_cell.length_a   1.000
_cell.length_b   1.000
_cell.length_c   1.000
_cell.angle_alpha   90.00
_cell.angle_beta   90.00
_cell.angle_gamma   90.00
#
_symmetry.space_group_name_H-M   'P 1'
#
loop_
_entity.id
_entity.type
_entity.pdbx_description
1 polymer ?
#
loop_
_entity_poly.entity_id
_entity_poly.type
_entity_poly.pdbx_seq_one_letter_code
_entity_poly.pdbx_strand_id
1 'polypeptide(L)'
;MQQPASFWALVRSLSEGLGYTQRAPRGEPKGAGPLKTHTAKDMAHELTRQGLDPRLVLLDDKPTELGKQLEQYFIYRAQVLNDLVKPNLMDVAEAKALFDKVYARVNPPATCPIPNNKQSDEKRAPAYLTGLVNMLIYEAIGDARCNYSPSQLTTFTRQGVPLRTLARRVDGAFPSVVNPVAVWEIKEYYYTTTFGSRVADGVYETLLDGLELDELHKKEGVRAEHVLIVDARYTWWVCGKSYLCRMIDMLNMGLVSEIIFGREVEERIPVLAREWLARAAR
;
A
#
# COMPACT_ATOMS: atom_id res chain seq x y z
N MET A 1 -7.97 -7.45 -10.31
CA MET A 1 -8.83 -7.41 -11.52
C MET A 1 -8.05 -6.74 -12.64
N GLN A 2 -7.75 -7.41 -13.76
CA GLN A 2 -7.04 -6.76 -14.88
C GLN A 2 -8.02 -5.91 -15.71
N GLN A 3 -7.78 -4.60 -15.77
CA GLN A 3 -8.60 -3.64 -16.51
C GLN A 3 -7.72 -2.66 -17.29
N PRO A 4 -8.23 -2.08 -18.40
CA PRO A 4 -7.48 -1.12 -19.20
C PRO A 4 -7.29 0.21 -18.47
N ALA A 5 -6.32 1.02 -18.92
CA ALA A 5 -6.04 2.33 -18.36
C ALA A 5 -7.27 3.27 -18.32
N SER A 6 -8.15 3.17 -19.32
CA SER A 6 -9.41 3.93 -19.38
C SER A 6 -10.37 3.62 -18.23
N PHE A 7 -10.42 2.35 -17.76
CA PHE A 7 -11.21 1.97 -16.60
C PHE A 7 -10.67 2.66 -15.34
N TRP A 8 -9.36 2.62 -15.13
CA TRP A 8 -8.72 3.25 -13.96
C TRP A 8 -8.82 4.78 -13.98
N ALA A 9 -8.82 5.39 -15.16
CA ALA A 9 -9.11 6.81 -15.33
C ALA A 9 -10.53 7.14 -14.83
N LEU A 10 -11.54 6.36 -15.23
CA LEU A 10 -12.92 6.53 -14.75
C LEU A 10 -13.04 6.32 -13.25
N VAL A 11 -12.41 5.28 -12.70
CA VAL A 11 -12.38 5.04 -11.24
C VAL A 11 -11.89 6.28 -10.49
N ARG A 12 -10.81 6.91 -10.98
CA ARG A 12 -10.22 8.10 -10.36
C ARG A 12 -11.14 9.32 -10.49
N SER A 13 -11.60 9.63 -11.70
CA SER A 13 -12.49 10.78 -11.96
C SER A 13 -13.80 10.69 -11.18
N LEU A 14 -14.41 9.51 -11.12
CA LEU A 14 -15.66 9.29 -10.38
C LEU A 14 -15.43 9.36 -8.86
N SER A 15 -14.32 8.80 -8.35
CA SER A 15 -14.01 8.85 -6.93
C SER A 15 -13.76 10.27 -6.43
N GLU A 16 -13.11 11.12 -7.25
CA GLU A 16 -12.91 12.53 -6.96
C GLU A 16 -14.23 13.29 -6.83
N GLY A 17 -15.14 13.08 -7.78
CA GLY A 17 -16.42 13.76 -7.83
C GLY A 17 -17.44 13.33 -6.78
N LEU A 18 -17.61 12.01 -6.62
CA LEU A 18 -18.64 11.43 -5.73
C LEU A 18 -18.19 11.37 -4.26
N GLY A 19 -16.88 11.51 -4.04
CA GLY A 19 -16.24 11.40 -2.74
C GLY A 19 -16.19 9.97 -2.19
N TYR A 20 -15.52 9.85 -1.04
CA TYR A 20 -15.06 8.54 -0.54
C TYR A 20 -15.80 8.06 0.71
N THR A 21 -16.21 8.97 1.59
CA THR A 21 -16.61 8.62 2.96
C THR A 21 -18.05 8.99 3.23
N GLN A 22 -18.83 8.07 3.78
CA GLN A 22 -20.17 8.36 4.29
C GLN A 22 -20.10 9.21 5.56
N ARG A 23 -21.23 9.80 5.98
CA ARG A 23 -21.28 10.56 7.23
C ARG A 23 -20.89 9.64 8.40
N ALA A 24 -20.01 10.14 9.27
CA ALA A 24 -19.60 9.40 10.46
C ALA A 24 -20.80 9.21 11.43
N PRO A 25 -20.86 8.08 12.15
CA PRO A 25 -21.82 7.87 13.23
C PRO A 25 -21.75 8.99 14.28
N ARG A 26 -22.86 9.19 15.01
CA ARG A 26 -22.92 10.23 16.06
C ARG A 26 -21.91 9.90 17.16
N GLY A 27 -21.03 10.85 17.45
CA GLY A 27 -19.97 10.70 18.46
C GLY A 27 -18.63 10.24 17.91
N GLU A 28 -18.55 9.85 16.64
CA GLU A 28 -17.28 9.50 16.00
C GLU A 28 -16.60 10.72 15.32
N PRO A 29 -15.27 10.69 15.15
CA PRO A 29 -14.56 11.71 14.39
C PRO A 29 -15.09 11.87 12.96
N LYS A 30 -15.09 13.12 12.46
CA LYS A 30 -15.37 13.38 11.05
C LYS A 30 -14.39 12.59 10.18
N GLY A 31 -14.91 11.80 9.24
CA GLY A 31 -14.11 10.92 8.39
C GLY A 31 -14.05 9.46 8.85
N ALA A 32 -14.55 9.12 10.03
CA ALA A 32 -14.57 7.73 10.51
C ALA A 32 -15.64 6.84 9.87
N GLY A 33 -16.63 7.43 9.19
CA GLY A 33 -17.72 6.72 8.51
C GLY A 33 -17.24 5.71 7.45
N PRO A 34 -18.08 4.75 7.05
CA PRO A 34 -17.70 3.72 6.09
C PRO A 34 -17.42 4.30 4.70
N LEU A 35 -16.72 3.51 3.86
CA LEU A 35 -16.50 3.87 2.46
C LEU A 35 -17.84 3.91 1.70
N LYS A 36 -18.00 4.90 0.82
CA LYS A 36 -19.13 5.03 -0.10
C LYS A 36 -19.02 4.02 -1.25
N THR A 37 -20.18 3.56 -1.68
CA THR A 37 -20.41 2.87 -2.95
C THR A 37 -21.28 3.74 -3.83
N HIS A 38 -21.22 3.55 -5.14
CA HIS A 38 -21.91 4.39 -6.12
C HIS A 38 -22.65 3.52 -7.13
N THR A 39 -23.84 3.96 -7.52
CA THR A 39 -24.63 3.32 -8.59
C THR A 39 -24.25 3.88 -9.96
N ALA A 40 -24.65 3.20 -11.04
CA ALA A 40 -24.49 3.67 -12.41
C ALA A 40 -25.18 5.00 -12.65
N LYS A 41 -26.28 5.25 -11.94
CA LYS A 41 -26.98 6.54 -11.98
C LYS A 41 -26.17 7.65 -11.31
N ASP A 42 -25.58 7.39 -10.15
CA ASP A 42 -24.67 8.34 -9.49
C ASP A 42 -23.48 8.67 -10.39
N MET A 43 -22.89 7.63 -11.01
CA MET A 43 -21.77 7.79 -11.93
C MET A 43 -22.15 8.57 -13.19
N ALA A 44 -23.31 8.31 -13.80
CA ALA A 44 -23.78 9.04 -14.97
C ALA A 44 -24.03 10.52 -14.67
N HIS A 45 -24.63 10.83 -13.52
CA HIS A 45 -24.82 12.19 -13.05
C HIS A 45 -23.48 12.90 -12.86
N GLU A 46 -22.50 12.22 -12.27
CA GLU A 46 -21.16 12.78 -12.07
C GLU A 46 -20.41 13.01 -13.37
N LEU A 47 -20.45 12.06 -14.32
CA LEU A 47 -19.85 12.24 -15.64
C LEU A 47 -20.46 13.45 -16.36
N THR A 48 -21.78 13.60 -16.32
CA THR A 48 -22.47 14.77 -16.88
C THR A 48 -21.97 16.07 -16.22
N ARG A 49 -21.84 16.08 -14.89
CA ARG A 49 -21.33 17.23 -14.13
C ARG A 49 -19.89 17.60 -14.51
N GLN A 50 -19.07 16.61 -14.87
CA GLN A 50 -17.70 16.81 -15.34
C GLN A 50 -17.60 17.16 -16.84
N GLY A 51 -18.72 17.20 -17.57
CA GLY A 51 -18.73 17.41 -19.03
C GLY A 51 -18.27 16.19 -19.82
N LEU A 52 -18.36 15.00 -19.24
CA LEU A 52 -18.02 13.71 -19.85
C LEU A 52 -19.28 12.96 -20.29
N ASP A 53 -19.13 11.98 -21.18
CA ASP A 53 -20.26 11.23 -21.74
C ASP A 53 -20.88 10.26 -20.70
N PRO A 54 -22.11 10.51 -20.19
CA PRO A 54 -22.75 9.63 -19.23
C PRO A 54 -23.16 8.27 -19.84
N ARG A 55 -23.28 8.18 -21.17
CA ARG A 55 -23.65 6.95 -21.88
C ARG A 55 -22.59 5.86 -21.74
N LEU A 56 -21.38 6.21 -21.27
CA LEU A 56 -20.35 5.24 -20.92
C LEU A 56 -20.81 4.28 -19.84
N VAL A 57 -21.62 4.73 -18.88
CA VAL A 57 -22.03 3.95 -17.70
C VAL A 57 -23.53 3.71 -17.61
N LEU A 58 -24.36 4.53 -18.27
CA LEU A 58 -25.81 4.42 -18.24
C LEU A 58 -26.43 4.79 -19.60
N LEU A 59 -27.19 3.86 -20.19
CA LEU A 59 -27.89 4.05 -21.47
C LEU A 59 -29.36 3.62 -21.31
N ASP A 60 -30.31 4.48 -21.72
CA ASP A 60 -31.75 4.23 -21.60
C ASP A 60 -32.19 3.76 -20.20
N ASP A 61 -31.70 4.45 -19.16
CA ASP A 61 -31.90 4.13 -17.74
C ASP A 61 -31.40 2.75 -17.30
N LYS A 62 -30.53 2.10 -18.09
CA LYS A 62 -29.92 0.81 -17.78
C LYS A 62 -28.40 0.93 -17.68
N PRO A 63 -27.77 0.32 -16.66
CA PRO A 63 -26.31 0.27 -16.57
C PRO A 63 -25.72 -0.42 -17.81
N THR A 64 -24.73 0.21 -18.43
CA THR A 64 -23.90 -0.44 -19.46
C THR A 64 -23.05 -1.53 -18.82
N GLU A 65 -22.39 -2.36 -19.62
CA GLU A 65 -21.45 -3.36 -19.09
C GLU A 65 -20.32 -2.70 -18.29
N LEU A 66 -19.76 -1.59 -18.80
CA LEU A 66 -18.77 -0.80 -18.09
C LEU A 66 -19.34 -0.20 -16.79
N GLY A 67 -20.58 0.30 -16.82
CA GLY A 67 -21.29 0.79 -15.63
C GLY A 67 -21.39 -0.27 -14.54
N LYS A 68 -21.82 -1.49 -14.89
CA LYS A 68 -21.89 -2.62 -13.94
C LYS A 68 -20.52 -2.99 -13.38
N GLN A 69 -19.48 -3.02 -14.21
CA GLN A 69 -18.12 -3.32 -13.77
C GLN A 69 -17.59 -2.26 -12.78
N LEU A 70 -17.87 -0.98 -13.02
CA LEU A 70 -17.51 0.10 -12.11
C LEU A 70 -18.28 0.01 -10.79
N GLU A 71 -19.60 -0.25 -10.83
CA GLU A 71 -20.40 -0.48 -9.61
C GLU A 71 -19.83 -1.62 -8.78
N GLN A 72 -19.60 -2.78 -9.42
CA GLN A 72 -19.01 -3.96 -8.78
C GLN A 72 -17.65 -3.65 -8.17
N TYR A 73 -16.81 -2.91 -8.89
CA TYR A 73 -15.50 -2.53 -8.38
C TYR A 73 -15.58 -1.59 -7.16
N PHE A 74 -16.47 -0.60 -7.18
CA PHE A 74 -16.66 0.28 -6.02
C PHE A 74 -17.22 -0.47 -4.80
N ILE A 75 -18.10 -1.44 -5.01
CA ILE A 75 -18.59 -2.34 -3.95
C ILE A 75 -17.44 -3.17 -3.39
N TYR A 76 -16.67 -3.85 -4.25
CA TYR A 76 -15.51 -4.63 -3.85
C TYR A 76 -14.51 -3.80 -3.05
N ARG A 77 -14.12 -2.62 -3.55
CA ARG A 77 -13.17 -1.73 -2.89
C ARG A 77 -13.69 -1.26 -1.53
N ALA A 78 -14.99 -0.99 -1.42
CA ALA A 78 -15.62 -0.64 -0.16
C ALA A 78 -15.59 -1.80 0.85
N GLN A 79 -15.92 -3.01 0.42
CA GLN A 79 -15.88 -4.19 1.27
C GLN A 79 -14.46 -4.48 1.77
N VAL A 80 -13.46 -4.51 0.87
CA VAL A 80 -12.06 -4.70 1.26
C VAL A 80 -11.63 -3.66 2.31
N LEU A 81 -11.93 -2.38 2.08
CA LEU A 81 -11.49 -1.33 2.98
C LEU A 81 -12.22 -1.33 4.33
N ASN A 82 -13.54 -1.55 4.34
CA ASN A 82 -14.33 -1.54 5.57
C ASN A 82 -14.11 -2.82 6.40
N ASP A 83 -14.02 -3.98 5.75
CA ASP A 83 -14.14 -5.28 6.41
C ASP A 83 -12.79 -5.95 6.66
N LEU A 84 -11.77 -5.66 5.84
CA LEU A 84 -10.43 -6.23 5.96
C LEU A 84 -9.41 -5.19 6.44
N VAL A 85 -9.32 -4.03 5.77
CA VAL A 85 -8.27 -3.05 6.07
C VAL A 85 -8.53 -2.33 7.39
N LYS A 86 -9.73 -1.78 7.61
CA LYS A 86 -10.05 -1.00 8.83
C LYS A 86 -9.75 -1.76 10.13
N PRO A 87 -10.14 -3.04 10.31
CA PRO A 87 -9.85 -3.77 11.55
C PRO A 87 -8.36 -4.04 11.78
N ASN A 88 -7.59 -4.18 10.70
CA ASN A 88 -6.17 -4.52 10.78
C ASN A 88 -5.26 -3.33 11.08
N LEU A 89 -5.65 -2.11 10.69
CA LEU A 89 -4.93 -0.89 11.06
C LEU A 89 -4.91 -0.71 12.59
N MET A 90 -3.74 -0.40 13.15
CA MET A 90 -3.51 -0.21 14.58
C MET A 90 -3.41 1.26 14.96
N ASP A 91 -3.73 1.59 16.21
CA ASP A 91 -3.22 2.80 16.86
C ASP A 91 -1.81 2.59 17.44
N VAL A 92 -1.25 3.65 18.02
CA VAL A 92 0.12 3.63 18.56
C VAL A 92 0.30 2.65 19.73
N ALA A 93 -0.72 2.48 20.58
CA ALA A 93 -0.63 1.62 21.75
C ALA A 93 -0.66 0.15 21.32
N GLU A 94 -1.53 -0.17 20.36
CA GLU A 94 -1.63 -1.48 19.75
C GLU A 94 -0.36 -1.86 18.97
N ALA A 95 0.18 -0.95 18.17
CA ALA A 95 1.42 -1.17 17.44
C ALA A 95 2.60 -1.39 18.39
N LYS A 96 2.69 -0.61 19.47
CA LYS A 96 3.69 -0.81 20.52
C LYS A 96 3.55 -2.18 21.18
N ALA A 97 2.33 -2.57 21.55
CA ALA A 97 2.10 -3.86 22.21
C ALA A 97 2.51 -5.04 21.31
N LEU A 98 2.18 -4.99 20.02
CA LEU A 98 2.62 -6.00 19.06
C LEU A 98 4.14 -5.98 18.87
N PHE A 99 4.73 -4.80 18.76
CA PHE A 99 6.18 -4.63 18.69
C PHE A 99 6.89 -5.25 19.89
N ASP A 100 6.48 -4.93 21.12
CA ASP A 100 7.09 -5.44 22.35
C ASP A 100 6.98 -6.98 22.42
N LYS A 101 5.82 -7.54 22.04
CA LYS A 101 5.59 -8.99 21.95
C LYS A 101 6.57 -9.66 20.99
N VAL A 102 6.67 -9.14 19.76
CA VAL A 102 7.57 -9.71 18.73
C VAL A 102 9.03 -9.51 19.11
N TYR A 103 9.39 -8.36 19.69
CA TYR A 103 10.75 -8.09 20.17
C TYR A 103 11.18 -9.09 21.23
N ALA A 104 10.32 -9.38 22.22
CA ALA A 104 10.59 -10.39 23.24
C ALA A 104 10.67 -11.81 22.66
N ARG A 105 9.87 -12.12 21.63
CA ARG A 105 9.85 -13.42 20.94
C ARG A 105 11.11 -13.65 20.11
N VAL A 106 11.46 -12.69 19.27
CA VAL A 106 12.54 -12.80 18.29
C VAL A 106 13.90 -12.55 18.92
N ASN A 107 13.97 -11.67 19.93
CA ASN A 107 15.22 -11.22 20.56
C ASN A 107 16.27 -10.84 19.49
N PRO A 108 16.00 -9.81 18.67
CA PRO A 108 16.70 -9.59 17.42
C PRO A 108 18.20 -9.34 17.65
N PRO A 109 19.09 -9.92 16.81
CA PRO A 109 20.51 -9.62 16.87
C PRO A 109 20.78 -8.20 16.36
N ALA A 110 22.00 -7.70 16.58
CA ALA A 110 22.42 -6.39 16.10
C ALA A 110 22.36 -6.23 14.56
N THR A 111 22.37 -7.35 13.82
CA THR A 111 22.20 -7.38 12.36
C THR A 111 20.77 -7.12 11.89
N CYS A 112 19.78 -7.21 12.78
CA CYS A 112 18.38 -6.86 12.52
C CYS A 112 18.10 -5.44 13.04
N PRO A 113 18.13 -4.40 12.19
CA PRO A 113 18.05 -3.02 12.66
C PRO A 113 16.65 -2.68 13.17
N ILE A 114 16.60 -1.98 14.31
CA ILE A 114 15.38 -1.40 14.89
C ILE A 114 15.55 0.12 14.89
N PRO A 115 15.16 0.82 13.80
CA PRO A 115 15.33 2.26 13.72
C PRO A 115 14.39 2.98 14.69
N ASN A 116 14.80 4.17 15.13
CA ASN A 116 13.88 5.08 15.82
C ASN A 116 12.99 5.80 14.81
N ASN A 117 11.80 6.19 15.26
CA ASN A 117 10.95 7.09 14.52
C ASN A 117 11.60 8.48 14.37
N LYS A 118 11.08 9.31 13.47
CA LYS A 118 11.59 10.67 13.20
C LYS A 118 11.07 11.73 14.20
N GLN A 119 10.51 11.32 15.34
CA GLN A 119 9.94 12.24 16.33
C GLN A 119 10.98 12.64 17.39
N SER A 120 10.76 13.78 18.04
CA SER A 120 11.57 14.27 19.15
C SER A 120 10.90 14.02 20.51
N ASP A 121 11.68 14.22 21.57
CA ASP A 121 11.22 14.30 22.96
C ASP A 121 10.37 13.09 23.38
N GLU A 122 9.24 13.32 24.05
CA GLU A 122 8.35 12.28 24.57
C GLU A 122 7.74 11.38 23.49
N LYS A 123 7.78 11.80 22.21
CA LYS A 123 7.28 11.02 21.07
C LYS A 123 8.36 10.17 20.41
N ARG A 124 9.62 10.33 20.82
CA ARG A 124 10.73 9.51 20.33
C ARG A 124 10.51 8.07 20.80
N ALA A 125 10.39 7.17 19.84
CA ALA A 125 10.19 5.74 20.07
C ALA A 125 10.81 4.96 18.92
N PRO A 126 10.94 3.61 19.03
CA PRO A 126 11.16 2.77 17.86
C PRO A 126 10.13 3.06 16.77
N ALA A 127 10.53 2.98 15.51
CA ALA A 127 9.59 2.89 14.40
C ALA A 127 8.95 1.50 14.44
N TYR A 128 7.82 1.37 15.13
CA TYR A 128 7.24 0.09 15.52
C TYR A 128 6.95 -0.83 14.33
N LEU A 129 6.32 -0.32 13.28
CA LEU A 129 6.02 -1.08 12.07
C LEU A 129 7.30 -1.47 11.34
N THR A 130 8.26 -0.56 11.20
CA THR A 130 9.56 -0.88 10.57
C THR A 130 10.32 -1.95 11.34
N GLY A 131 10.37 -1.83 12.67
CA GLY A 131 10.99 -2.83 13.52
C GLY A 131 10.27 -4.18 13.45
N LEU A 132 8.94 -4.19 13.44
CA LEU A 132 8.14 -5.41 13.25
C LEU A 132 8.50 -6.12 11.95
N VAL A 133 8.50 -5.39 10.83
CA VAL A 133 8.86 -5.95 9.51
C VAL A 133 10.27 -6.56 9.55
N ASN A 134 11.25 -5.83 10.07
CA ASN A 134 12.63 -6.32 10.12
C ASN A 134 12.76 -7.59 10.97
N MET A 135 12.14 -7.60 12.17
CA MET A 135 12.16 -8.76 13.07
C MET A 135 11.46 -9.97 12.46
N LEU A 136 10.32 -9.79 11.81
CA LEU A 136 9.54 -10.88 11.22
C LEU A 136 10.19 -11.45 9.96
N ILE A 137 10.84 -10.61 9.16
CA ILE A 137 11.71 -11.08 8.07
C ILE A 137 12.85 -11.91 8.66
N TYR A 138 13.60 -11.37 9.64
CA TYR A 138 14.71 -12.08 10.27
C TYR A 138 14.29 -13.42 10.88
N GLU A 139 13.21 -13.46 11.64
CA GLU A 139 12.64 -14.69 12.22
C GLU A 139 12.36 -15.75 11.14
N ALA A 140 11.96 -15.34 9.94
CA ALA A 140 11.61 -16.24 8.85
C ALA A 140 12.81 -16.75 8.04
N ILE A 141 13.92 -15.99 7.96
CA ILE A 141 15.06 -16.30 7.07
C ILE A 141 16.40 -16.49 7.80
N GLY A 142 16.46 -16.20 9.10
CA GLY A 142 17.70 -16.19 9.87
C GLY A 142 18.74 -15.22 9.31
N ASP A 143 19.99 -15.69 9.19
CA ASP A 143 21.14 -14.90 8.71
C ASP A 143 21.24 -14.81 7.18
N ALA A 144 20.20 -15.20 6.45
CA ALA A 144 20.18 -15.04 4.99
C ALA A 144 20.34 -13.56 4.60
N ARG A 145 20.98 -13.32 3.46
CA ARG A 145 21.27 -11.96 2.99
C ARG A 145 19.96 -11.19 2.79
N CYS A 146 19.83 -10.07 3.48
CA CYS A 146 18.71 -9.15 3.39
C CYS A 146 19.23 -7.72 3.55
N ASN A 147 18.68 -6.76 2.80
CA ASN A 147 18.97 -5.35 3.00
C ASN A 147 17.77 -4.66 3.65
N TYR A 148 17.80 -4.57 4.98
CA TYR A 148 16.76 -3.93 5.80
C TYR A 148 16.77 -2.39 5.76
N SER A 149 17.83 -1.77 5.23
CA SER A 149 17.92 -0.31 5.14
C SER A 149 18.82 0.12 3.96
N PRO A 150 18.31 0.03 2.72
CA PRO A 150 19.00 0.50 1.53
C PRO A 150 19.42 1.97 1.59
N SER A 151 20.72 2.21 1.46
CA SER A 151 21.29 3.57 1.28
C SER A 151 21.58 3.90 -0.19
N GLN A 152 21.21 3.02 -1.11
CA GLN A 152 21.47 3.10 -2.56
C GLN A 152 20.17 2.88 -3.34
N LEU A 153 20.17 3.30 -4.62
CA LEU A 153 19.03 3.06 -5.52
C LEU A 153 18.98 1.59 -5.93
N THR A 154 17.76 1.05 -6.04
CA THR A 154 17.55 -0.30 -6.55
C THR A 154 17.92 -0.36 -8.02
N THR A 155 18.80 -1.28 -8.39
CA THR A 155 19.33 -1.41 -9.76
C THR A 155 19.19 -2.84 -10.28
N PHE A 156 18.55 -2.98 -11.43
CA PHE A 156 18.45 -4.21 -12.19
C PHE A 156 19.52 -4.21 -13.28
N THR A 157 20.22 -5.32 -13.43
CA THR A 157 21.35 -5.49 -14.33
C THR A 157 21.23 -6.79 -15.10
N ARG A 158 21.83 -6.84 -16.29
CA ARG A 158 22.03 -8.06 -17.09
C ARG A 158 23.49 -8.10 -17.49
N GLN A 159 24.19 -9.17 -17.09
CA GLN A 159 25.64 -9.33 -17.32
C GLN A 159 26.46 -8.12 -16.83
N GLY A 160 26.07 -7.55 -15.68
CA GLY A 160 26.76 -6.40 -15.07
C GLY A 160 26.41 -5.03 -15.68
N VAL A 161 25.61 -4.98 -16.75
CA VAL A 161 25.15 -3.73 -17.37
C VAL A 161 23.80 -3.33 -16.76
N PRO A 162 23.60 -2.08 -16.29
CA PRO A 162 22.30 -1.60 -15.82
C PRO A 162 21.22 -1.65 -16.91
N LEU A 163 20.09 -2.30 -16.59
CA LEU A 163 18.86 -2.28 -17.38
C LEU A 163 17.91 -1.18 -16.90
N ARG A 164 17.78 -1.04 -15.58
CA ARG A 164 16.96 -0.03 -14.91
C ARG A 164 17.53 0.28 -13.54
N THR A 165 17.48 1.54 -13.16
CA THR A 165 17.68 1.98 -11.79
C THR A 165 16.44 2.76 -11.39
N LEU A 166 15.81 2.38 -10.28
CA LEU A 166 14.64 3.09 -9.78
C LEU A 166 15.02 4.51 -9.37
N ALA A 167 14.11 5.45 -9.52
CA ALA A 167 14.35 6.86 -9.25
C ALA A 167 14.56 7.17 -7.76
N ARG A 168 14.16 6.25 -6.88
CA ARG A 168 14.23 6.42 -5.43
C ARG A 168 14.73 5.18 -4.70
N ARG A 169 15.04 5.41 -3.42
CA ARG A 169 15.39 4.35 -2.47
C ARG A 169 14.11 3.78 -1.88
N VAL A 170 14.12 2.46 -1.69
CA VAL A 170 13.08 1.72 -0.99
C VAL A 170 13.48 1.52 0.48
N ASP A 171 12.52 1.18 1.32
CA ASP A 171 12.78 0.95 2.76
C ASP A 171 13.49 -0.39 3.00
N GLY A 172 13.32 -1.37 2.11
CA GLY A 172 14.10 -2.60 2.12
C GLY A 172 14.06 -3.39 0.82
N ALA A 173 15.04 -4.29 0.68
CA ALA A 173 15.20 -5.12 -0.52
C ALA A 173 15.76 -6.50 -0.17
N PHE A 174 15.27 -7.52 -0.89
CA PHE A 174 15.71 -8.90 -0.72
C PHE A 174 16.22 -9.51 -2.04
N PRO A 175 17.37 -10.21 -2.04
CA PRO A 175 18.36 -10.27 -0.95
C PRO A 175 19.22 -9.00 -0.88
N SER A 176 19.21 -8.16 -1.92
CA SER A 176 20.03 -6.96 -2.02
C SER A 176 19.37 -5.91 -2.92
N VAL A 177 19.92 -4.70 -2.96
CA VAL A 177 19.43 -3.61 -3.83
C VAL A 177 19.83 -3.77 -5.30
N VAL A 178 20.77 -4.67 -5.62
CA VAL A 178 21.13 -5.02 -6.99
C VAL A 178 20.48 -6.36 -7.33
N ASN A 179 19.67 -6.38 -8.39
CA ASN A 179 18.84 -7.52 -8.79
C ASN A 179 18.00 -8.11 -7.63
N PRO A 180 17.20 -7.32 -6.90
CA PRO A 180 16.30 -7.88 -5.89
C PRO A 180 15.26 -8.80 -6.52
N VAL A 181 14.84 -9.81 -5.76
CA VAL A 181 13.60 -10.55 -6.04
C VAL A 181 12.39 -9.86 -5.41
N ALA A 182 12.61 -9.03 -4.39
CA ALA A 182 11.57 -8.24 -3.73
C ALA A 182 12.12 -6.91 -3.20
N VAL A 183 11.27 -5.89 -3.23
CA VAL A 183 11.46 -4.59 -2.59
C VAL A 183 10.22 -4.21 -1.80
N TRP A 184 10.39 -3.46 -0.72
CA TRP A 184 9.25 -2.98 0.07
C TRP A 184 9.40 -1.55 0.54
N GLU A 185 8.24 -0.92 0.75
CA GLU A 185 8.10 0.39 1.36
C GLU A 185 7.22 0.29 2.61
N ILE A 186 7.53 1.11 3.61
CA ILE A 186 6.85 1.12 4.92
C ILE A 186 6.33 2.52 5.19
N LYS A 187 5.01 2.64 5.34
CA LYS A 187 4.31 3.90 5.57
C LYS A 187 3.71 3.91 6.97
N GLU A 188 4.49 4.39 7.93
CA GLU A 188 4.16 4.47 9.36
C GLU A 188 3.89 5.93 9.80
N TYR A 189 2.71 6.19 10.39
CA TYR A 189 2.32 7.57 10.77
C TYR A 189 1.55 7.68 12.10
N TYR A 190 1.94 6.95 13.15
CA TYR A 190 1.19 6.90 14.43
C TYR A 190 1.06 8.24 15.17
N TYR A 191 2.02 9.14 15.03
CA TYR A 191 2.06 10.43 15.74
C TYR A 191 1.54 11.61 14.92
N THR A 192 0.98 11.33 13.74
CA THR A 192 0.49 12.35 12.82
C THR A 192 -0.92 12.79 13.23
N THR A 193 -1.15 14.11 13.32
CA THR A 193 -2.45 14.69 13.70
C THR A 193 -3.26 15.20 12.51
N THR A 194 -2.67 15.27 11.31
CA THR A 194 -3.33 15.76 10.10
C THR A 194 -2.86 14.99 8.86
N PHE A 195 -3.72 14.84 7.85
CA PHE A 195 -3.30 14.25 6.59
C PHE A 195 -2.58 15.29 5.73
N GLY A 196 -1.26 15.38 5.89
CA GLY A 196 -0.40 16.32 5.16
C GLY A 196 0.21 15.73 3.88
N SER A 197 0.87 16.59 3.11
CA SER A 197 1.56 16.22 1.86
C SER A 197 2.50 15.05 2.04
N ARG A 198 3.27 15.00 3.13
CA ARG A 198 4.20 13.89 3.41
C ARG A 198 3.55 12.51 3.44
N VAL A 199 2.30 12.42 3.91
CA VAL A 199 1.57 11.14 3.94
C VAL A 199 1.07 10.78 2.54
N ALA A 200 0.61 11.78 1.79
CA ALA A 200 0.20 11.63 0.40
C ALA A 200 1.37 11.22 -0.51
N ASP A 201 2.53 11.85 -0.32
CA ASP A 201 3.77 11.58 -1.06
C ASP A 201 4.13 10.12 -0.97
N GLY A 202 4.01 9.49 0.21
CA GLY A 202 4.25 8.06 0.36
C GLY A 202 3.46 7.19 -0.62
N VAL A 203 2.22 7.57 -0.97
CA VAL A 203 1.39 6.83 -1.94
C VAL A 203 1.81 7.11 -3.38
N TYR A 204 2.22 8.34 -3.68
CA TYR A 204 2.70 8.71 -5.01
C TYR A 204 4.06 8.10 -5.32
N GLU A 205 4.91 7.98 -4.30
CA GLU A 205 6.19 7.29 -4.37
C GLU A 205 6.01 5.81 -4.68
N THR A 206 5.12 5.11 -3.97
CA THR A 206 4.76 3.71 -4.30
C THR A 206 4.22 3.60 -5.72
N LEU A 207 3.38 4.54 -6.14
CA LEU A 207 2.82 4.51 -7.50
C LEU A 207 3.92 4.67 -8.56
N LEU A 208 4.90 5.55 -8.34
CA LEU A 208 6.04 5.73 -9.22
C LEU A 208 6.86 4.45 -9.31
N ASP A 209 7.29 3.88 -8.17
CA ASP A 209 8.09 2.66 -8.13
C ASP A 209 7.37 1.50 -8.85
N GLY A 210 6.07 1.38 -8.64
CA GLY A 210 5.24 0.40 -9.33
C GLY A 210 5.21 0.58 -10.85
N LEU A 211 5.12 1.83 -11.34
CA LEU A 211 5.17 2.13 -12.78
C LEU A 211 6.54 1.81 -13.38
N GLU A 212 7.63 2.10 -12.67
CA GLU A 212 8.98 1.79 -13.13
C GLU A 212 9.22 0.28 -13.21
N LEU A 213 8.75 -0.48 -12.21
CA LEU A 213 8.84 -1.94 -12.17
C LEU A 213 7.94 -2.60 -13.22
N ASP A 214 6.74 -2.07 -13.45
CA ASP A 214 5.84 -2.53 -14.52
C ASP A 214 6.45 -2.28 -15.91
N GLU A 215 7.08 -1.11 -16.13
CA GLU A 215 7.80 -0.82 -17.36
C GLU A 215 8.98 -1.78 -17.58
N LEU A 216 9.79 -2.00 -16.54
CA LEU A 216 10.90 -2.97 -16.58
C LEU A 216 10.38 -4.36 -16.94
N HIS A 217 9.28 -4.79 -16.33
CA HIS A 217 8.69 -6.09 -16.62
C HIS A 217 8.23 -6.19 -18.08
N LYS A 218 7.47 -5.20 -18.56
CA LYS A 218 6.92 -5.20 -19.93
C LYS A 218 8.00 -5.15 -21.00
N LYS A 219 9.09 -4.43 -20.76
CA LYS A 219 10.17 -4.23 -21.75
C LYS A 219 11.26 -5.29 -21.69
N GLU A 220 11.63 -5.73 -20.49
CA GLU A 220 12.81 -6.58 -20.28
C GLU A 220 12.48 -7.97 -19.73
N GLY A 221 11.23 -8.24 -19.39
CA GLY A 221 10.80 -9.51 -18.78
C GLY A 221 11.31 -9.72 -17.35
N VAL A 222 11.96 -8.73 -16.74
CA VAL A 222 12.50 -8.81 -15.37
C VAL A 222 11.41 -8.39 -14.39
N ARG A 223 11.23 -9.16 -13.31
CA ARG A 223 10.25 -8.88 -12.25
C ARG A 223 10.92 -8.88 -10.89
N ALA A 224 10.47 -7.99 -10.02
CA ALA A 224 10.65 -8.07 -8.58
C ALA A 224 9.28 -7.87 -7.92
N GLU A 225 9.05 -8.51 -6.79
CA GLU A 225 7.88 -8.19 -5.97
C GLU A 225 8.01 -6.79 -5.39
N HIS A 226 6.91 -6.06 -5.42
CA HIS A 226 6.80 -4.74 -4.84
C HIS A 226 5.77 -4.79 -3.72
N VAL A 227 6.19 -4.62 -2.47
CA VAL A 227 5.33 -4.77 -1.31
C VAL A 227 5.18 -3.44 -0.56
N LEU A 228 3.95 -3.03 -0.31
CA LEU A 228 3.64 -1.85 0.48
C LEU A 228 3.13 -2.26 1.85
N ILE A 229 3.70 -1.71 2.92
CA ILE A 229 3.32 -2.03 4.31
C ILE A 229 2.86 -0.74 4.97
N VAL A 230 1.63 -0.71 5.48
CA VAL A 230 0.96 0.55 5.88
C VAL A 230 0.31 0.40 7.25
N ASP A 231 0.52 1.38 8.12
CA ASP A 231 -0.22 1.45 9.37
C ASP A 231 -0.37 2.87 9.94
N ALA A 232 -1.17 2.98 11.00
CA ALA A 232 -1.71 4.16 11.69
C ALA A 232 -3.17 4.40 11.34
N ARG A 233 -4.08 3.74 12.09
CA ARG A 233 -5.53 3.80 11.91
C ARG A 233 -6.07 5.22 11.81
N TYR A 234 -5.67 6.12 12.70
CA TYR A 234 -6.13 7.50 12.65
C TYR A 234 -5.77 8.17 11.32
N THR A 235 -4.48 8.13 10.96
CA THR A 235 -3.96 8.75 9.75
C THR A 235 -4.64 8.21 8.49
N TRP A 236 -4.72 6.89 8.34
CA TRP A 236 -5.22 6.29 7.09
C TRP A 236 -6.73 6.15 7.03
N TRP A 237 -7.39 5.70 8.10
CA TRP A 237 -8.83 5.45 8.08
C TRP A 237 -9.65 6.73 8.26
N VAL A 238 -9.28 7.54 9.25
CA VAL A 238 -10.05 8.74 9.62
C VAL A 238 -9.71 9.89 8.68
N CYS A 239 -8.42 10.13 8.44
CA CYS A 239 -7.99 11.29 7.65
C CYS A 239 -7.72 10.96 6.17
N GLY A 240 -7.29 9.74 5.87
CA GLY A 240 -6.66 9.36 4.60
C GLY A 240 -7.45 8.43 3.68
N LYS A 241 -8.76 8.29 3.86
CA LYS A 241 -9.53 7.21 3.20
C LYS A 241 -9.42 7.21 1.67
N SER A 242 -9.31 8.38 1.03
CA SER A 242 -9.10 8.49 -0.41
C SER A 242 -7.78 7.86 -0.87
N TYR A 243 -6.75 7.89 -0.03
CA TYR A 243 -5.45 7.29 -0.31
C TYR A 243 -5.44 5.79 -0.09
N LEU A 244 -6.20 5.29 0.90
CA LEU A 244 -6.47 3.85 1.01
C LEU A 244 -7.17 3.31 -0.25
N CYS A 245 -8.11 4.07 -0.84
CA CYS A 245 -8.68 3.70 -2.14
C CYS A 245 -7.60 3.60 -3.22
N ARG A 246 -6.71 4.58 -3.33
CA ARG A 246 -5.63 4.59 -4.32
C ARG A 246 -4.66 3.41 -4.15
N MET A 247 -4.43 2.96 -2.92
CA MET A 247 -3.66 1.75 -2.62
C MET A 247 -4.36 0.50 -3.17
N ILE A 248 -5.66 0.35 -2.94
CA ILE A 248 -6.42 -0.78 -3.52
C ILE A 248 -6.50 -0.69 -5.04
N ASP A 249 -6.60 0.52 -5.59
CA ASP A 249 -6.57 0.77 -7.03
C ASP A 249 -5.22 0.31 -7.62
N MET A 250 -4.08 0.76 -7.08
CA MET A 250 -2.75 0.38 -7.60
C MET A 250 -2.42 -1.10 -7.44
N LEU A 251 -2.91 -1.75 -6.37
CA LEU A 251 -2.85 -3.20 -6.20
C LEU A 251 -3.59 -3.91 -7.34
N ASN A 252 -4.81 -3.46 -7.66
CA ASN A 252 -5.59 -4.06 -8.74
C ASN A 252 -5.06 -3.71 -10.14
N MET A 253 -4.38 -2.59 -10.29
CA MET A 253 -3.62 -2.24 -11.50
C MET A 253 -2.37 -3.13 -11.69
N GLY A 254 -1.92 -3.84 -10.64
CA GLY A 254 -0.71 -4.66 -10.68
C GLY A 254 0.59 -3.88 -10.48
N LEU A 255 0.52 -2.65 -9.97
CA LEU A 255 1.70 -1.80 -9.70
C LEU A 255 2.37 -2.13 -8.36
N VAL A 256 1.62 -2.77 -7.48
CA VAL A 256 2.10 -3.34 -6.22
C VAL A 256 1.70 -4.81 -6.21
N SER A 257 2.59 -5.69 -5.77
CA SER A 257 2.35 -7.14 -5.71
C SER A 257 1.49 -7.50 -4.50
N GLU A 258 1.73 -6.87 -3.35
CA GLU A 258 0.96 -7.08 -2.12
C GLU A 258 0.94 -5.80 -1.27
N ILE A 259 -0.16 -5.57 -0.57
CA ILE A 259 -0.26 -4.51 0.45
C ILE A 259 -0.63 -5.15 1.78
N ILE A 260 0.15 -4.84 2.82
CA ILE A 260 -0.02 -5.38 4.17
C ILE A 260 -0.44 -4.25 5.09
N PHE A 261 -1.57 -4.41 5.77
CA PHE A 261 -2.14 -3.40 6.65
C PHE A 261 -1.98 -3.77 8.13
N GLY A 262 -1.27 -2.93 8.88
CA GLY A 262 -1.13 -3.04 10.34
C GLY A 262 -0.80 -4.45 10.82
N ARG A 263 -1.71 -5.07 11.58
CA ARG A 263 -1.50 -6.38 12.23
C ARG A 263 -1.24 -7.53 11.27
N GLU A 264 -1.68 -7.43 10.02
CA GLU A 264 -1.41 -8.44 8.99
C GLU A 264 0.09 -8.73 8.85
N VAL A 265 0.94 -7.78 9.24
CA VAL A 265 2.40 -7.93 9.25
C VAL A 265 2.85 -9.19 9.97
N GLU A 266 2.24 -9.54 11.12
CA GLU A 266 2.66 -10.69 11.94
C GLU A 266 2.49 -12.02 11.19
N GLU A 267 1.48 -12.11 10.32
CA GLU A 267 1.17 -13.34 9.57
C GLU A 267 1.77 -13.33 8.17
N ARG A 268 1.70 -12.20 7.46
CA ARG A 268 2.07 -12.12 6.04
C ARG A 268 3.56 -11.99 5.79
N ILE A 269 4.28 -11.18 6.57
CA ILE A 269 5.72 -10.95 6.34
C ILE A 269 6.53 -12.26 6.43
N PRO A 270 6.33 -13.14 7.43
CA PRO A 270 7.09 -14.39 7.49
C PRO A 270 6.86 -15.29 6.28
N VAL A 271 5.63 -15.30 5.71
CA VAL A 271 5.31 -16.08 4.52
C VAL A 271 6.06 -15.54 3.31
N LEU A 272 5.96 -14.22 3.06
CA LEU A 272 6.66 -13.57 1.96
C LEU A 272 8.17 -13.73 2.05
N ALA A 273 8.76 -13.55 3.23
CA ALA A 273 10.20 -13.69 3.42
C ALA A 273 10.71 -15.10 3.07
N ARG A 274 9.95 -16.16 3.41
CA ARG A 274 10.28 -17.54 3.00
C ARG A 274 10.14 -17.75 1.50
N GLU A 275 9.14 -17.14 0.86
CA GLU A 275 9.00 -17.19 -0.60
C GLU A 275 10.15 -16.48 -1.30
N TRP A 276 10.57 -15.31 -0.81
CA TRP A 276 11.71 -14.58 -1.35
C TRP A 276 13.00 -15.38 -1.22
N LEU A 277 13.23 -16.00 -0.06
CA LEU A 277 14.38 -16.88 0.16
C LEU A 277 14.40 -18.04 -0.85
N ALA A 278 13.25 -18.69 -1.07
CA ALA A 278 13.13 -19.78 -2.03
C ALA A 278 13.36 -19.33 -3.49
N ARG A 279 13.01 -18.09 -3.84
CA ARG A 279 13.23 -17.53 -5.18
C ARG A 279 14.66 -17.08 -5.40
N ALA A 280 15.30 -16.49 -4.38
CA ALA A 280 16.69 -16.01 -4.45
C ALA A 280 17.71 -17.15 -4.48
N ALA A 281 17.32 -18.36 -4.09
CA ALA A 281 18.13 -19.56 -4.19
C ALA A 281 18.15 -20.20 -5.60
N ARG A 282 17.37 -19.67 -6.55
CA ARG A 282 17.29 -20.13 -7.94
C ARG A 282 18.13 -19.24 -8.85
#